data_AF-A0A1I2VB05-F1
#
_entry.id   AF-A0A1I2VB05-F1
#
_cell.length_a   1.000
_cell.length_b   1.000
_cell.length_c   1.000
_cell.angle_alpha   90.00
_cell.angle_beta   90.00
_cell.angle_gamma   90.00
#
_symmetry.space_group_name_H-M   'P 1'
#
loop_
_entity.id
_entity.type
_entity.pdbx_description
1 polymer ?
#
loop_
_entity_poly.entity_id
_entity_poly.type
_entity_poly.pdbx_seq_one_letter_code
_entity_poly.pdbx_strand_id
1 'polypeptide(L)'
;MLVAVLAWEPPEGEVLYVRNPDSAWAARCAREAAARLDRAFEEAFGGTPSEVTVVRRVVRARPDRALCRLAAHPDDLLVIGARARARRAAVRRQASAHARCPVLTVPAPAFARRERRALRRAMARDFADFAAG
;
A
#
# COMPACT_ATOMS: atom_id res chain seq x y z
N MET A 1 14.61 1.21 2.96
CA MET A 1 13.91 1.53 1.68
C MET A 1 12.42 1.32 1.88
N LEU A 2 11.57 2.20 1.35
CA LEU A 2 10.11 2.06 1.39
C LEU A 2 9.59 1.64 0.01
N VAL A 3 8.88 0.51 -0.06
CA VAL A 3 8.16 0.10 -1.27
C VAL A 3 6.67 0.38 -1.08
N ALA A 4 6.16 1.38 -1.79
CA ALA A 4 4.74 1.71 -1.77
C ALA A 4 4.02 1.03 -2.94
N VAL A 5 3.01 0.25 -2.62
CA VAL A 5 2.35 -0.63 -3.59
C VAL A 5 0.91 -0.22 -3.80
N LEU A 6 0.50 -0.10 -5.06
CA LEU A 6 -0.90 -0.04 -5.46
C LEU A 6 -1.23 -1.23 -6.35
N ALA A 7 -2.01 -2.14 -5.80
CA ALA A 7 -2.51 -3.31 -6.50
C ALA A 7 -3.87 -3.02 -7.14
N TRP A 8 -4.04 -3.42 -8.40
CA TRP A 8 -5.30 -3.33 -9.14
C TRP A 8 -5.61 -4.65 -9.84
N GLU A 9 -6.88 -4.89 -10.12
CA GLU A 9 -7.35 -6.06 -10.85
C GLU A 9 -8.41 -5.65 -11.88
N PRO A 10 -8.54 -6.39 -13.00
CA PRO A 10 -9.70 -6.29 -13.87
C PRO A 10 -11.01 -6.41 -13.07
N PRO A 11 -12.04 -5.61 -13.37
CA PRO A 11 -13.34 -5.71 -12.69
C PRO A 11 -13.95 -7.10 -12.86
N GLU A 12 -13.75 -7.71 -14.03
CA GLU A 12 -14.18 -9.08 -14.39
C GLU A 12 -13.35 -10.16 -13.66
N GLY A 13 -12.22 -9.78 -13.05
CA GLY A 13 -11.22 -10.68 -12.50
C GLY A 13 -10.19 -11.17 -13.53
N GLU A 14 -9.04 -11.64 -13.04
CA GLU A 14 -7.91 -12.03 -13.88
C GLU A 14 -8.23 -13.21 -14.82
N VAL A 15 -9.06 -14.16 -14.38
CA VAL A 15 -9.43 -15.35 -15.18
C VAL A 15 -10.19 -14.95 -16.46
N LEU A 16 -11.16 -14.05 -16.35
CA LEU A 16 -11.92 -13.58 -17.50
C LEU A 16 -11.07 -12.68 -18.41
N TYR A 17 -10.20 -11.85 -17.83
CA TYR A 17 -9.28 -11.02 -18.60
C TYR A 17 -8.32 -11.85 -19.47
N VAL A 18 -7.74 -12.94 -18.95
CA VAL A 18 -6.83 -13.79 -19.73
C VAL A 18 -7.51 -14.42 -20.95
N ARG A 19 -8.83 -14.64 -20.88
CA ARG A 19 -9.60 -15.19 -22.01
C ARG A 19 -9.84 -14.17 -23.12
N ASN A 20 -9.86 -12.88 -22.80
CA ASN A 20 -10.04 -11.80 -23.77
C ASN A 20 -9.20 -10.57 -23.36
N PRO A 21 -7.88 -10.59 -23.63
CA PRO A 21 -6.97 -9.58 -23.13
C PRO A 21 -7.13 -8.26 -23.89
N ASP A 22 -7.38 -7.18 -23.16
CA ASP A 22 -7.29 -5.81 -23.67
C ASP A 22 -6.03 -5.15 -23.09
N SER A 23 -5.00 -5.01 -23.94
CA SER A 23 -3.72 -4.42 -23.56
C SER A 23 -3.80 -2.89 -23.41
N ALA A 24 -4.63 -2.22 -24.22
CA ALA A 24 -4.79 -0.77 -24.17
C ALA A 24 -5.52 -0.36 -22.89
N TRP A 25 -6.58 -1.08 -22.53
CA TRP A 25 -7.29 -0.90 -21.27
C TRP A 25 -6.37 -1.17 -20.08
N ALA A 26 -5.61 -2.27 -20.09
CA ALA A 26 -4.69 -2.59 -19.00
C ALA A 26 -3.60 -1.53 -18.82
N ALA A 27 -3.04 -1.00 -19.92
CA ALA A 27 -2.07 0.08 -19.88
C ALA A 27 -2.68 1.38 -19.30
N ARG A 28 -3.93 1.69 -19.63
CA ARG A 28 -4.66 2.82 -19.05
C ARG A 28 -4.85 2.64 -17.54
N CYS A 29 -5.32 1.47 -17.09
CA CYS A 29 -5.49 1.20 -15.66
C CYS A 29 -4.17 1.27 -14.89
N ALA A 30 -3.06 0.78 -15.46
CA ALA A 30 -1.75 0.90 -14.87
C ALA A 30 -1.31 2.38 -14.70
N ARG A 31 -1.56 3.24 -15.70
CA ARG A 31 -1.29 4.68 -15.62
C ARG A 31 -2.15 5.38 -14.57
N GLU A 32 -3.45 5.08 -14.52
CA GLU A 32 -4.37 5.65 -13.52
C GLU A 32 -3.98 5.23 -12.10
N ALA A 33 -3.58 3.97 -11.92
CA ALA A 33 -3.04 3.46 -10.67
C ALA A 33 -1.74 4.17 -10.27
N ALA A 34 -0.81 4.40 -11.21
CA ALA A 34 0.42 5.13 -10.95
C ALA A 34 0.12 6.57 -10.49
N ALA A 35 -0.69 7.30 -11.25
CA ALA A 35 -1.10 8.66 -10.92
C ALA A 35 -1.84 8.74 -9.56
N ARG A 36 -2.62 7.71 -9.21
CA ARG A 36 -3.25 7.61 -7.89
C ARG A 36 -2.24 7.40 -6.76
N LEU A 37 -1.22 6.58 -6.99
CA LEU A 37 -0.16 6.34 -6.02
C LEU A 37 0.68 7.62 -5.82
N ASP A 38 1.02 8.32 -6.89
CA ASP A 38 1.74 9.60 -6.82
C ASP A 38 0.94 10.66 -6.07
N ARG A 39 -0.35 10.82 -6.40
CA ARG A 39 -1.25 11.73 -5.65
C ARG A 39 -1.33 11.38 -4.17
N ALA A 40 -1.32 10.10 -3.80
CA ALA A 40 -1.33 9.71 -2.40
C ALA A 40 -0.06 10.17 -1.65
N PHE A 41 1.10 10.15 -2.32
CA PHE A 41 2.33 10.71 -1.77
C PHE A 41 2.29 12.23 -1.68
N GLU A 42 1.78 12.89 -2.72
CA GLU A 42 1.59 14.34 -2.71
C GLU A 42 0.67 14.78 -1.56
N GLU A 43 -0.46 14.11 -1.38
CA GLU A 43 -1.42 14.42 -0.31
C GLU A 43 -0.90 14.10 1.10
N ALA A 44 -0.06 13.08 1.22
CA ALA A 44 0.47 12.62 2.50
C ALA A 44 1.72 13.39 2.92
N PHE A 45 2.67 13.58 2.02
CA PHE A 45 4.01 14.09 2.32
C PHE A 45 4.34 15.42 1.62
N GLY A 46 3.48 15.89 0.71
CA GLY A 46 3.82 17.03 -0.16
C GLY A 46 4.88 16.69 -1.22
N GLY A 47 4.99 15.41 -1.59
CA GLY A 47 5.94 14.92 -2.59
C GLY A 47 6.57 13.58 -2.21
N THR A 48 7.78 13.34 -2.71
CA THR A 48 8.60 12.18 -2.29
C THR A 48 9.44 12.57 -1.08
N PRO A 49 9.30 11.90 0.08
CA PRO A 49 10.18 12.11 1.23
C PRO A 49 11.65 11.95 0.83
N SER A 50 12.51 12.88 1.25
CA SER A 50 13.94 12.86 0.92
C SER A 50 14.75 11.97 1.85
N GLU A 51 14.22 11.68 3.05
CA GLU A 51 14.93 10.95 4.10
C GLU A 51 14.89 9.43 3.91
N VAL A 52 14.05 8.94 2.99
CA VAL A 52 13.88 7.51 2.71
C VAL A 52 13.83 7.28 1.21
N THR A 53 14.61 6.31 0.71
CA THR A 53 14.46 5.82 -0.66
C THR A 53 13.08 5.22 -0.87
N VAL A 54 12.25 5.86 -1.71
CA VAL A 54 10.90 5.40 -2.04
C VAL A 54 10.87 4.75 -3.42
N VAL A 55 10.36 3.53 -3.48
CA VAL A 55 10.03 2.83 -4.72
C VAL A 55 8.51 2.71 -4.82
N ARG A 56 7.92 3.27 -5.87
CA ARG A 56 6.48 3.17 -6.16
C ARG A 56 6.24 2.01 -7.12
N ARG A 57 5.36 1.08 -6.74
CA ARG A 57 5.03 -0.12 -7.55
C ARG A 57 3.53 -0.20 -7.79
N VAL A 58 3.16 -0.20 -9.07
CA VAL A 58 1.81 -0.55 -9.52
C VAL A 58 1.84 -2.01 -9.98
N VAL A 59 0.95 -2.83 -9.44
CA VAL A 59 0.93 -4.28 -9.71
C VAL A 59 -0.48 -4.70 -10.12
N ARG A 60 -0.61 -5.42 -11.23
CA ARG A 60 -1.86 -6.10 -11.59
C ARG A 60 -1.95 -7.42 -10.83
N ALA A 61 -2.62 -7.41 -9.69
CA ALA A 61 -2.80 -8.58 -8.84
C ALA A 61 -3.79 -8.29 -7.71
N ARG A 62 -4.28 -9.35 -7.07
CA ARG A 62 -4.95 -9.27 -5.77
C ARG A 62 -4.07 -8.53 -4.76
N PRO A 63 -4.60 -7.56 -4.00
CA PRO A 63 -3.81 -6.77 -3.06
C PRO A 63 -3.07 -7.61 -2.02
N ASP A 64 -3.70 -8.61 -1.42
CA ASP A 64 -3.09 -9.50 -0.44
C ASP A 64 -1.89 -10.26 -1.03
N ARG A 65 -2.05 -10.85 -2.23
CA ARG A 65 -0.97 -11.57 -2.91
C ARG A 65 0.16 -10.65 -3.35
N ALA A 66 -0.16 -9.46 -3.84
CA ALA A 66 0.84 -8.48 -4.24
C ALA A 66 1.73 -8.08 -3.06
N LEU A 67 1.11 -7.81 -1.90
CA LEU A 67 1.82 -7.41 -0.69
C LEU A 67 2.70 -8.55 -0.15
N CYS A 68 2.17 -9.76 0.01
CA CYS A 68 2.96 -10.89 0.55
C CYS A 68 4.11 -11.32 -0.38
N ARG A 69 3.98 -11.13 -1.70
CA ARG A 69 5.07 -11.43 -2.64
C ARG A 69 6.17 -10.38 -2.63
N LEU A 70 5.81 -9.11 -2.42
CA LEU A 70 6.77 -8.02 -2.39
C LEU A 70 7.50 -7.93 -1.04
N ALA A 71 6.81 -8.26 0.06
CA ALA A 71 7.37 -8.38 1.41
C ALA A 71 7.59 -9.86 1.76
N ALA A 72 8.44 -10.54 0.99
CA ALA A 72 8.66 -11.98 1.10
C ALA A 72 9.85 -12.36 1.98
N HIS A 73 10.70 -11.40 2.33
CA HIS A 73 11.86 -11.62 3.19
C HIS A 73 11.46 -11.51 4.67
N PRO A 74 11.96 -12.38 5.57
CA PRO A 74 11.63 -12.30 7.00
C PRO A 74 11.94 -10.95 7.66
N ASP A 75 12.98 -10.26 7.17
CA ASP A 75 13.39 -8.93 7.67
C ASP A 75 12.55 -7.78 7.10
N ASP A 76 11.60 -8.05 6.21
CA ASP A 76 10.70 -7.02 5.70
C ASP A 76 9.70 -6.58 6.78
N LEU A 77 9.16 -5.37 6.66
CA LEU A 77 8.02 -4.92 7.46
C LEU A 77 6.86 -4.56 6.55
N LEU A 78 5.76 -5.31 6.64
CA LEU A 78 4.56 -5.03 5.86
C LEU A 78 3.64 -4.08 6.62
N VAL A 79 3.53 -2.84 6.14
CA VAL A 79 2.65 -1.82 6.73
C VAL A 79 1.32 -1.73 5.97
N ILE A 80 0.21 -1.90 6.68
CA ILE A 80 -1.14 -1.84 6.10
C ILE A 80 -2.08 -0.95 6.93
N GLY A 81 -2.95 -0.21 6.25
CA GLY A 81 -3.94 0.65 6.93
C GLY A 81 -5.17 -0.12 7.42
N ALA A 82 -5.54 0.07 8.69
CA ALA A 82 -6.81 -0.38 9.27
C ALA A 82 -7.92 0.65 9.01
N ARG A 83 -8.66 0.46 7.92
CA ARG A 83 -9.99 1.07 7.74
C ARG A 83 -11.07 0.00 7.80
N ALA A 84 -12.17 0.30 8.49
CA ALA A 84 -13.29 -0.62 8.73
C ALA A 84 -14.11 -1.00 7.47
N ARG A 85 -13.76 -0.52 6.26
CA ARG A 85 -14.47 -0.92 5.03
C ARG A 85 -14.23 -2.42 4.78
N ALA A 86 -15.30 -3.19 4.60
CA ALA A 86 -15.30 -4.65 4.51
C ALA A 86 -14.20 -5.24 3.59
N ARG A 87 -13.97 -4.64 2.41
CA ARG A 87 -12.95 -5.09 1.45
C ARG A 87 -11.51 -4.96 1.97
N ARG A 88 -11.22 -3.95 2.80
CA ARG A 88 -9.89 -3.75 3.41
C ARG A 88 -9.67 -4.64 4.63
N ALA A 89 -10.74 -5.01 5.34
CA ALA A 89 -10.67 -6.00 6.41
C ALA A 89 -10.25 -7.38 5.88
N ALA A 90 -10.72 -7.78 4.70
CA ALA A 90 -10.30 -9.01 4.03
C ALA A 90 -8.81 -8.99 3.67
N VAL A 91 -8.32 -7.92 3.02
CA VAL A 91 -6.90 -7.79 2.66
C VAL A 91 -6.02 -7.84 3.91
N ARG A 92 -6.39 -7.14 4.98
CA ARG A 92 -5.66 -7.21 6.27
C ARG A 92 -5.61 -8.64 6.79
N ARG A 93 -6.77 -9.30 6.88
CA ARG A 93 -6.85 -10.69 7.38
C ARG A 93 -5.97 -11.63 6.55
N GLN A 94 -6.02 -11.51 5.22
CA GLN A 94 -5.22 -12.36 4.34
C GLN A 94 -3.73 -12.05 4.42
N ALA A 95 -3.33 -10.79 4.50
CA ALA A 95 -1.94 -10.41 4.68
C ALA A 95 -1.39 -10.92 6.02
N SER A 96 -2.09 -10.69 7.13
CA SER A 96 -1.67 -11.17 8.45
C SER A 96 -1.60 -12.71 8.54
N ALA A 97 -2.45 -13.43 7.80
CA ALA A 97 -2.45 -14.89 7.82
C ALA A 97 -1.35 -15.53 6.94
N HIS A 98 -0.83 -14.82 5.93
CA HIS A 98 0.05 -15.41 4.91
C HIS A 98 1.39 -14.69 4.73
N ALA A 99 1.61 -13.55 5.39
CA ALA A 99 2.89 -12.86 5.32
C ALA A 99 3.99 -13.71 6.01
N ARG A 100 5.19 -13.68 5.43
CA ARG A 100 6.38 -14.31 6.02
C ARG A 100 7.18 -13.36 6.91
N CYS A 101 6.74 -12.12 6.98
CA CYS A 101 7.38 -11.02 7.68
C CYS A 101 6.40 -10.39 8.69
N PRO A 102 6.89 -9.62 9.68
CA PRO A 102 6.05 -8.83 10.56
C PRO A 102 5.04 -7.95 9.78
N VAL A 103 3.80 -7.89 10.29
CA VAL A 103 2.72 -7.07 9.71
C VAL A 103 2.26 -6.00 10.71
N LEU A 104 2.54 -4.74 10.39
CA LEU A 104 2.09 -3.59 11.17
C LEU A 104 0.79 -3.05 10.61
N THR A 105 -0.28 -3.11 11.42
CA THR A 105 -1.56 -2.50 11.07
C THR A 105 -1.67 -1.10 11.66
N VAL A 106 -1.72 -0.08 10.80
CA VAL A 106 -1.83 1.33 11.22
C VAL A 106 -3.31 1.75 11.19
N PRO A 107 -3.95 2.05 12.34
CA PRO A 107 -5.33 2.50 12.35
C PRO A 107 -5.49 3.78 11.54
N ALA A 108 -6.64 3.93 10.88
CA ALA A 108 -6.98 5.23 10.32
C ALA A 108 -7.04 6.25 11.46
N PRO A 109 -6.28 7.35 11.39
CA PRO A 109 -6.23 8.32 12.46
C PRO A 109 -7.63 8.87 12.77
N ALA A 110 -8.08 8.73 14.02
CA ALA A 110 -9.35 9.28 14.53
C ALA A 110 -9.22 10.78 14.89
N PHE A 111 -8.40 11.51 14.15
CA PHE A 111 -7.98 12.85 14.53
C PHE A 111 -8.78 13.95 13.81
N ALA A 112 -8.89 15.10 14.47
CA ALA A 112 -9.40 16.32 13.86
C ALA A 112 -8.56 16.64 12.61
N ARG A 113 -9.14 17.38 11.65
CA ARG A 113 -8.48 17.67 10.34
C ARG A 113 -7.08 18.30 10.50
N ARG A 114 -6.84 19.05 11.58
CA ARG A 114 -5.57 19.75 11.88
C ARG A 114 -4.46 18.80 12.33
N GLU A 115 -4.76 17.89 13.25
CA GLU A 115 -3.85 16.82 13.72
C GLU A 115 -3.48 15.86 12.59
N ARG A 116 -4.43 15.56 11.68
CA ARG A 116 -4.14 14.81 10.45
C ARG A 116 -3.07 15.47 9.58
N ARG A 117 -2.97 16.80 9.58
CA ARG A 117 -1.91 17.52 8.85
C ARG A 117 -0.56 17.46 9.57
N ALA A 118 -0.55 17.43 10.90
CA ALA A 118 0.68 17.27 11.67
C ALA A 118 1.27 15.87 11.47
N LEU A 119 0.43 14.82 11.55
CA LEU A 119 0.85 13.44 11.33
C LEU A 119 1.32 13.16 9.90
N ARG A 120 0.75 13.86 8.91
CA ARG A 120 1.24 13.83 7.52
C ARG A 120 2.69 14.29 7.37
N ARG A 121 3.15 15.15 8.29
CA ARG A 121 4.52 15.67 8.31
C ARG A 121 5.43 14.88 9.25
N ALA A 122 4.92 13.86 9.94
CA ALA A 122 5.72 13.01 10.81
C ALA A 122 6.61 12.10 9.95
N MET A 123 7.85 11.96 10.38
CA MET A 123 8.90 11.19 9.71
C MET A 123 9.03 9.79 10.33
N ALA A 124 9.63 8.85 9.59
CA ALA A 124 9.85 7.49 10.06
C ALA A 124 10.65 7.45 11.39
N ARG A 125 11.59 8.38 11.59
CA ARG A 125 12.35 8.53 12.83
C ARG A 125 11.48 8.83 14.05
N ASP A 126 10.33 9.48 13.86
CA ASP A 126 9.39 9.83 14.93
C ASP A 126 8.67 8.59 15.48
N PHE A 127 8.86 7.43 14.84
CA PHE A 127 8.27 6.14 15.21
C PHE A 127 9.31 5.03 15.44
N ALA A 128 10.60 5.33 15.31
CA ALA A 128 11.68 4.34 15.42
C ALA A 128 11.87 3.81 16.86
N ASP A 129 11.30 4.47 17.86
CA ASP A 129 11.45 4.11 19.27
C ASP A 129 10.67 2.85 19.69
N PHE A 130 9.77 2.32 18.84
CA PHE A 130 8.97 1.12 19.16
C PHE A 130 9.71 -0.22 19.04
N ALA A 131 10.95 -0.22 18.54
CA ALA A 131 11.74 -1.45 18.35
C ALA A 131 12.71 -1.76 19.52
N ALA A 132 12.72 -0.93 20.57
CA ALA A 132 13.67 -1.04 21.69
C ALA A 132 13.01 -1.40 23.05
N GLY A 133 11.74 -1.84 23.05
CA GLY A 133 10.99 -2.23 24.25
C GLY A 133 10.50 -3.66 24.24
#